data_AF-V5WFY9-F1
#
_entry.id   AF-V5WFY9-F1
#
_cell.length_a   1.000
_cell.length_b   1.000
_cell.length_c   1.000
_cell.angle_alpha   90.00
_cell.angle_beta   90.00
_cell.angle_gamma   90.00
#
_symmetry.space_group_name_H-M   'P 1'
#
loop_
_entity.id
_entity.type
_entity.pdbx_description
1 polymer ?
#
loop_
_entity_poly.entity_id
_entity_poly.type
_entity_poly.pdbx_seq_one_letter_code
_entity_poly.pdbx_strand_id
1 'polypeptide(L)'
;MTLFMQQGYDQTSVNAIIDAVGVSKGAFYHYFKSKEELLDQLAERAAEQSLGGAQAILDDPEMSAVEKLNALFAQTNQFKAQNRDLMIAIAQVFYSDGNILLRSRLSERSVERVAPILAQILEQGRQEGSMDVVHPEETARFVLRIGTEVVQTFASGLGSGESGPGGSGSGESGHGLLSPEAREQINVAMEVYERSVERILGLSDGSLTLIDDSIIELITGEKHD
;
A
#
# COMPACT_ATOMS: atom_id res chain seq x y z
N MET A 1 1.20 12.18 10.59
CA MET A 1 0.37 10.96 10.52
C MET A 1 -0.34 10.68 11.83
N THR A 2 0.33 10.69 12.99
CA THR A 2 -0.31 10.55 14.31
C THR A 2 -1.52 11.47 14.51
N LEU A 3 -1.40 12.76 14.16
CA LEU A 3 -2.50 13.72 14.28
C LEU A 3 -3.70 13.35 13.40
N PHE A 4 -3.47 12.84 12.18
CA PHE A 4 -4.53 12.41 11.27
C PHE A 4 -5.23 11.15 11.74
N MET A 5 -4.50 10.21 12.35
CA MET A 5 -5.10 9.01 12.96
C MET A 5 -5.96 9.36 14.18
N GLN A 6 -5.54 10.32 14.99
CA GLN A 6 -6.24 10.68 16.23
C GLN A 6 -7.46 11.59 16.03
N GLN A 7 -7.38 12.54 15.09
CA GLN A 7 -8.41 13.57 14.90
C GLN A 7 -9.23 13.35 13.62
N GLY A 8 -8.79 12.44 12.75
CA GLY A 8 -9.29 12.35 11.39
C GLY A 8 -8.68 13.42 10.48
N TYR A 9 -8.52 13.11 9.20
CA TYR A 9 -7.94 14.03 8.22
C TYR A 9 -8.72 15.34 8.15
N ASP A 10 -10.04 15.30 7.93
CA ASP A 10 -10.84 16.49 7.68
C ASP A 10 -10.86 17.47 8.86
N GLN A 11 -10.88 16.95 10.09
CA GLN A 11 -10.93 17.77 11.31
C GLN A 11 -9.56 18.33 11.68
N THR A 12 -8.46 17.78 11.14
CA THR A 12 -7.12 18.29 11.38
C THR A 12 -6.85 19.55 10.56
N SER A 13 -6.66 20.68 11.24
CA SER A 13 -6.28 21.95 10.60
C SER A 13 -4.76 22.08 10.38
N VAL A 14 -4.35 22.92 9.43
CA VAL A 14 -2.92 23.23 9.21
C VAL A 14 -2.29 23.82 10.47
N ASN A 15 -3.01 24.67 11.22
CA ASN A 15 -2.51 25.21 12.48
C ASN A 15 -2.29 24.11 13.52
N ALA A 16 -3.21 23.15 13.65
CA ALA A 16 -3.03 22.01 14.55
C ALA A 16 -1.80 21.18 14.19
N ILE A 17 -1.50 21.00 12.89
CA ILE A 17 -0.27 20.33 12.44
C ILE A 17 0.95 21.14 12.87
N ILE A 18 0.97 22.45 12.59
CA ILE A 18 2.06 23.37 12.93
C ILE A 18 2.36 23.33 14.43
N ASP A 19 1.32 23.44 15.25
CA ASP A 19 1.40 23.42 16.70
C ASP A 19 1.94 22.07 17.21
N ALA A 20 1.50 20.96 16.61
CA ALA A 20 1.94 19.62 16.98
C ALA A 20 3.41 19.34 16.64
N VAL A 21 3.92 19.86 15.52
CA VAL A 21 5.32 19.65 15.10
C VAL A 21 6.27 20.75 15.57
N GLY A 22 5.74 21.82 16.19
CA GLY A 22 6.54 22.91 16.77
C GLY A 22 7.26 23.78 15.75
N VAL A 23 6.77 23.86 14.51
CA VAL A 23 7.35 24.73 13.47
C VAL A 23 6.64 26.08 13.43
N SER A 24 7.23 27.08 12.77
CA SER A 24 6.50 28.33 12.52
C SER A 24 5.54 28.18 11.33
N LYS A 25 4.47 28.99 11.32
CA LYS A 25 3.56 29.07 10.17
C LYS A 25 4.31 29.40 8.86
N GLY A 26 5.27 30.32 8.91
CA GLY A 26 6.10 30.67 7.76
C GLY A 26 6.96 29.49 7.27
N ALA A 27 7.52 28.69 8.19
CA ALA A 27 8.28 27.50 7.84
C ALA A 27 7.39 26.43 7.20
N PHE A 28 6.18 26.19 7.71
CA PHE A 28 5.25 25.24 7.09
C PHE A 28 4.90 25.63 5.65
N TYR A 29 4.46 26.88 5.45
CA TYR A 29 4.06 27.36 4.12
C TYR A 29 5.22 27.55 3.15
N HIS A 30 6.47 27.49 3.63
CA HIS A 30 7.65 27.41 2.77
C HIS A 30 7.78 26.03 2.09
N TYR A 31 7.42 24.95 2.79
CA TYR A 31 7.52 23.58 2.28
C TYR A 31 6.21 23.05 1.68
N PHE A 32 5.05 23.47 2.21
CA PHE A 32 3.75 22.93 1.83
C PHE A 32 2.71 24.05 1.69
N LYS A 33 2.03 24.13 0.55
CA LYS A 33 0.96 25.10 0.29
C LYS A 33 -0.34 24.69 0.96
N SER A 34 -0.53 23.39 1.23
CA SER A 34 -1.73 22.86 1.87
C SER A 34 -1.50 21.54 2.63
N LYS A 35 -2.50 21.10 3.39
CA LYS A 35 -2.51 19.79 4.07
C LYS A 35 -2.50 18.63 3.06
N GLU A 36 -3.18 18.82 1.92
CA GLU A 36 -3.20 17.86 0.81
C GLU A 36 -1.81 17.70 0.19
N GLU A 37 -1.06 18.81 0.01
CA GLU A 37 0.31 18.75 -0.53
C GLU A 37 1.27 18.08 0.46
N LEU A 38 1.13 18.34 1.77
CA LEU A 38 1.87 17.61 2.79
C LEU A 38 1.60 16.10 2.70
N LEU A 39 0.34 15.70 2.58
CA LEU A 39 0.00 14.29 2.52
C LEU A 39 0.50 13.62 1.23
N ASP A 40 0.42 14.33 0.11
CA ASP A 40 0.95 13.89 -1.18
C ASP A 40 2.45 13.61 -1.10
N GLN A 41 3.24 14.55 -0.55
CA GLN A 41 4.68 14.34 -0.36
C GLN A 41 5.00 13.21 0.63
N LEU A 42 4.20 13.01 1.67
CA LEU A 42 4.38 11.89 2.60
C LEU A 42 4.11 10.54 1.91
N ALA A 43 3.07 10.46 1.09
CA ALA A 43 2.74 9.27 0.30
C ALA A 43 3.84 8.97 -0.71
N GLU A 44 4.32 10.01 -1.38
CA GLU A 44 5.39 9.93 -2.36
C GLU A 44 6.68 9.40 -1.73
N ARG A 45 7.06 9.94 -0.58
CA ARG A 45 8.24 9.46 0.16
C ARG A 45 8.09 8.00 0.60
N ALA A 46 6.92 7.61 1.08
CA ALA A 46 6.68 6.22 1.49
C ALA A 46 6.81 5.26 0.30
N ALA A 47 6.27 5.63 -0.86
CA ALA A 47 6.38 4.83 -2.09
C ALA A 47 7.82 4.78 -2.64
N GLU A 48 8.63 5.82 -2.47
CA GLU A 48 10.07 5.76 -2.80
C GLU A 48 10.81 4.81 -1.89
N GLN A 49 10.53 4.88 -0.57
CA GLN A 49 11.18 4.03 0.41
C GLN A 49 10.81 2.55 0.23
N SER A 50 9.57 2.24 -0.13
CA SER A 50 9.16 0.86 -0.42
C SER A 50 9.89 0.26 -1.63
N LEU A 51 10.34 1.10 -2.56
CA LEU A 51 11.11 0.70 -3.74
C LEU A 51 12.63 0.80 -3.54
N GLY A 52 13.12 1.16 -2.34
CA GLY A 52 14.53 1.48 -2.11
C GLY A 52 15.55 0.39 -2.51
N GLY A 53 15.16 -0.88 -2.53
CA GLY A 53 16.00 -2.00 -3.00
C GLY A 53 15.65 -2.53 -4.40
N ALA A 54 14.66 -1.94 -5.09
CA ALA A 54 14.17 -2.44 -6.37
C ALA A 54 15.27 -2.47 -7.43
N GLN A 55 16.14 -1.47 -7.47
CA GLN A 55 17.23 -1.41 -8.46
C GLN A 55 18.22 -2.58 -8.28
N ALA A 56 18.55 -2.94 -7.03
CA ALA A 56 19.44 -4.07 -6.77
C ALA A 56 18.82 -5.40 -7.23
N ILE A 57 17.50 -5.56 -7.07
CA ILE A 57 16.76 -6.72 -7.58
C ILE A 57 16.77 -6.74 -9.11
N LEU A 58 16.53 -5.59 -9.75
CA LEU A 58 16.52 -5.48 -11.22
C LEU A 58 17.88 -5.80 -11.83
N ASP A 59 18.95 -5.31 -11.22
CA ASP A 59 20.32 -5.43 -11.74
C ASP A 59 20.96 -6.79 -11.46
N ASP A 60 20.34 -7.65 -10.65
CA ASP A 60 20.86 -8.99 -10.37
C ASP A 60 20.74 -9.89 -11.63
N PRO A 61 21.86 -10.32 -12.23
CA PRO A 61 21.83 -11.14 -13.44
C PRO A 61 21.50 -12.61 -13.16
N GLU A 62 21.61 -13.06 -11.91
CA GLU A 62 21.38 -14.46 -11.53
C GLU A 62 19.90 -14.75 -11.24
N MET A 63 19.08 -13.71 -11.06
CA MET A 63 17.65 -13.84 -10.81
C MET A 63 16.83 -13.88 -12.10
N SER A 64 15.97 -14.88 -12.22
CA SER A 64 14.91 -14.93 -13.24
C SER A 64 13.86 -13.83 -13.02
N ALA A 65 13.04 -13.55 -14.03
CA ALA A 65 11.99 -12.56 -13.93
C ALA A 65 10.96 -12.88 -12.83
N VAL A 66 10.62 -14.15 -12.64
CA VAL A 66 9.68 -14.59 -11.59
C VAL A 66 10.27 -14.38 -10.20
N GLU A 67 11.56 -14.69 -10.01
CA GLU A 67 12.26 -14.44 -8.74
C GLU A 67 12.34 -12.94 -8.44
N LYS A 68 12.65 -12.10 -9.43
CA LYS A 68 12.67 -10.64 -9.28
C LYS A 68 11.29 -10.10 -8.90
N LEU A 69 10.24 -10.62 -9.52
CA LEU A 69 8.87 -10.22 -9.24
C LEU A 69 8.49 -10.55 -7.78
N ASN A 70 8.75 -11.78 -7.33
CA ASN A 70 8.52 -12.19 -5.95
C ASN A 70 9.35 -11.37 -4.96
N ALA A 71 10.63 -11.13 -5.25
CA ALA A 71 11.49 -10.32 -4.39
C ALA A 71 10.99 -8.87 -4.27
N LEU A 72 10.50 -8.27 -5.37
CA LEU A 72 9.94 -6.92 -5.36
C LEU A 72 8.66 -6.84 -4.50
N PHE A 73 7.79 -7.84 -4.60
CA PHE A 73 6.59 -7.93 -3.76
C PHE A 73 6.94 -8.12 -2.29
N ALA A 74 7.83 -9.07 -1.97
CA ALA A 74 8.28 -9.32 -0.61
C ALA A 74 8.93 -8.08 0.03
N GLN A 75 9.79 -7.35 -0.70
CA GLN A 75 10.37 -6.10 -0.21
C GLN A 75 9.29 -5.05 0.10
N THR A 76 8.30 -4.92 -0.79
CA THR A 76 7.21 -3.96 -0.61
C THR A 76 6.33 -4.33 0.59
N ASN A 77 6.05 -5.63 0.77
CA ASN A 77 5.29 -6.16 1.89
C ASN A 77 6.02 -5.98 3.21
N GLN A 78 7.32 -6.27 3.24
CA GLN A 78 8.17 -6.05 4.42
C GLN A 78 8.21 -4.57 4.81
N PHE A 79 8.33 -3.65 3.83
CA PHE A 79 8.25 -2.23 4.11
C PHE A 79 6.91 -1.84 4.75
N LYS A 80 5.79 -2.38 4.24
CA LYS A 80 4.45 -2.13 4.80
C LYS A 80 4.34 -2.65 6.23
N ALA A 81 4.84 -3.84 6.53
CA ALA A 81 4.82 -4.41 7.87
C ALA A 81 5.68 -3.59 8.85
N GLN A 82 6.90 -3.22 8.45
CA GLN A 82 7.79 -2.37 9.27
C GLN A 82 7.23 -0.96 9.51
N ASN A 83 6.40 -0.46 8.59
CA ASN A 83 5.78 0.87 8.66
C ASN A 83 4.27 0.76 8.84
N ARG A 84 3.80 -0.27 9.55
CA ARG A 84 2.38 -0.62 9.68
C ARG A 84 1.48 0.56 10.04
N ASP A 85 1.81 1.29 11.11
CA ASP A 85 0.99 2.42 11.57
C ASP A 85 0.93 3.54 10.53
N LEU A 86 2.03 3.79 9.83
CA LEU A 86 2.09 4.76 8.73
C LEU A 86 1.21 4.32 7.56
N MET A 87 1.26 3.03 7.19
CA MET A 87 0.45 2.50 6.09
C MET A 87 -1.04 2.50 6.41
N ILE A 88 -1.42 2.16 7.65
CA ILE A 88 -2.81 2.23 8.14
C ILE A 88 -3.30 3.68 8.09
N ALA A 89 -2.51 4.63 8.59
CA ALA A 89 -2.84 6.05 8.54
C ALA A 89 -3.10 6.53 7.12
N ILE A 90 -2.21 6.14 6.18
CA ILE A 90 -2.34 6.50 4.76
C ILE A 90 -3.63 5.89 4.18
N ALA A 91 -3.90 4.60 4.43
CA ALA A 91 -5.08 3.92 3.92
C ALA A 91 -6.38 4.55 4.44
N GLN A 92 -6.48 4.80 5.74
CA GLN A 92 -7.67 5.42 6.35
C GLN A 92 -7.94 6.82 5.79
N VAL A 93 -6.89 7.61 5.59
CA VAL A 93 -7.04 8.97 5.06
C VAL A 93 -7.41 8.93 3.57
N PHE A 94 -6.80 8.08 2.75
CA PHE A 94 -7.06 8.08 1.31
C PHE A 94 -8.42 7.53 0.93
N TYR A 95 -8.90 6.54 1.68
CA TYR A 95 -10.13 5.84 1.37
C TYR A 95 -11.33 6.35 2.17
N SER A 96 -11.21 7.51 2.83
CA SER A 96 -12.38 8.24 3.34
C SER A 96 -13.16 8.88 2.18
N ASP A 97 -14.48 9.00 2.34
CA ASP A 97 -15.40 9.49 1.29
C ASP A 97 -15.06 10.90 0.78
N GLY A 98 -14.49 11.76 1.63
CA GLY A 98 -14.09 13.12 1.28
C GLY A 98 -12.85 13.22 0.38
N ASN A 99 -12.06 12.15 0.26
CA ASN A 99 -10.71 12.20 -0.30
C ASN A 99 -10.57 11.53 -1.68
N ILE A 100 -11.66 11.31 -2.41
CA ILE A 100 -11.66 10.63 -3.72
C ILE A 100 -10.68 11.25 -4.72
N LEU A 101 -10.65 12.59 -4.84
CA LEU A 101 -9.75 13.27 -5.77
C LEU A 101 -8.28 13.10 -5.37
N LEU A 102 -7.99 13.17 -4.06
CA LEU A 102 -6.66 12.95 -3.52
C LEU A 102 -6.20 11.52 -3.78
N ARG A 103 -7.06 10.53 -3.49
CA ARG A 103 -6.82 9.11 -3.77
C ARG A 103 -6.52 8.88 -5.24
N SER A 104 -7.37 9.36 -6.14
CA SER A 104 -7.19 9.18 -7.59
C SER A 104 -5.85 9.73 -8.07
N ARG A 105 -5.48 10.94 -7.64
CA ARG A 105 -4.19 11.55 -7.99
C ARG A 105 -3.00 10.74 -7.48
N LEU A 106 -3.06 10.26 -6.23
CA LEU A 106 -1.97 9.50 -5.61
C LEU A 106 -1.82 8.10 -6.19
N SER A 107 -2.93 7.43 -6.47
CA SER A 107 -2.94 6.16 -7.19
C SER A 107 -2.32 6.30 -8.58
N GLU A 108 -2.68 7.36 -9.32
CA GLU A 108 -2.10 7.58 -10.66
C GLU A 108 -0.59 7.84 -10.60
N ARG A 109 -0.13 8.73 -9.72
CA ARG A 109 1.32 8.98 -9.52
C ARG A 109 2.07 7.72 -9.09
N SER A 110 1.46 6.90 -8.23
CA SER A 110 2.05 5.63 -7.79
C SER A 110 2.20 4.66 -8.96
N VAL A 111 1.18 4.55 -9.81
CA VAL A 111 1.23 3.71 -11.01
C VAL A 111 2.27 4.23 -12.01
N GLU A 112 2.33 5.54 -12.27
CA GLU A 112 3.32 6.15 -13.17
C GLU A 112 4.77 5.84 -12.76
N ARG A 113 5.03 5.71 -11.45
CA ARG A 113 6.36 5.45 -10.93
C ARG A 113 6.71 3.97 -10.84
N VAL A 114 5.76 3.12 -10.46
CA VAL A 114 6.01 1.68 -10.24
C VAL A 114 5.90 0.90 -11.56
N ALA A 115 5.02 1.29 -12.48
CA ALA A 115 4.80 0.54 -13.71
C ALA A 115 6.06 0.34 -14.56
N PRO A 116 6.95 1.35 -14.75
CA PRO A 116 8.20 1.15 -15.51
C PRO A 116 9.18 0.16 -14.87
N ILE A 117 9.19 0.05 -13.54
CA ILE A 117 10.02 -0.91 -12.80
C ILE A 117 9.48 -2.32 -13.05
N LEU A 118 8.17 -2.50 -12.83
CA LEU A 118 7.52 -3.79 -13.06
C LEU A 118 7.62 -4.21 -14.54
N ALA A 119 7.48 -3.27 -15.48
CA ALA A 119 7.58 -3.52 -16.91
C ALA A 119 8.95 -4.09 -17.33
N GLN A 120 10.04 -3.68 -16.67
CA GLN A 120 11.37 -4.26 -16.93
C GLN A 120 11.43 -5.74 -16.55
N ILE A 121 10.83 -6.11 -15.41
CA ILE A 121 10.74 -7.50 -14.98
C ILE A 121 9.86 -8.31 -15.94
N LEU A 122 8.71 -7.75 -16.34
CA LEU A 122 7.81 -8.41 -17.28
C LEU A 122 8.44 -8.58 -18.67
N GLU A 123 9.23 -7.61 -19.14
CA GLU A 123 9.98 -7.72 -20.39
C GLU A 123 11.08 -8.78 -20.29
N GLN A 124 11.77 -8.88 -19.15
CA GLN A 124 12.70 -9.99 -18.89
C GLN A 124 11.97 -11.34 -18.96
N GLY A 125 10.81 -11.47 -18.30
CA GLY A 125 10.04 -12.72 -18.29
C GLY A 125 9.52 -13.12 -19.66
N ARG A 126 9.16 -12.13 -20.48
CA ARG A 126 8.81 -12.33 -21.89
C ARG A 126 10.00 -12.84 -22.71
N GLN A 127 11.21 -12.30 -22.48
CA GLN A 127 12.44 -12.73 -23.17
C GLN A 127 12.89 -14.13 -22.73
N GLU A 128 12.73 -14.47 -21.45
CA GLU A 128 12.98 -15.80 -20.89
C GLU A 128 11.95 -16.85 -21.35
N GLY A 129 10.79 -16.40 -21.83
CA GLY A 129 9.64 -17.27 -22.11
C GLY A 129 8.94 -17.80 -20.85
N SER A 130 9.25 -17.21 -19.68
CA SER A 130 8.63 -17.55 -18.39
C SER A 130 7.27 -16.87 -18.19
N MET A 131 6.97 -15.81 -18.95
CA MET A 131 5.71 -15.07 -18.89
C MET A 131 5.13 -14.83 -20.30
N ASP A 132 3.81 -14.93 -20.44
CA ASP A 132 3.08 -14.63 -21.67
C ASP A 132 2.54 -13.19 -21.65
N VAL A 133 3.41 -12.23 -21.93
CA VAL A 133 3.11 -10.79 -21.86
C VAL A 133 3.41 -10.11 -23.19
N VAL A 134 2.38 -9.53 -23.82
CA VAL A 134 2.53 -8.82 -25.11
C VAL A 134 2.96 -7.36 -24.92
N HIS A 135 2.42 -6.69 -23.90
CA HIS A 135 2.64 -5.26 -23.65
C HIS A 135 3.07 -5.01 -22.19
N PRO A 136 4.36 -5.19 -21.85
CA PRO A 136 4.85 -5.15 -20.47
C PRO A 136 4.41 -3.93 -19.66
N GLU A 137 4.48 -2.73 -20.23
CA GLU A 137 4.13 -1.51 -19.50
C GLU A 137 2.63 -1.42 -19.20
N GLU A 138 1.76 -1.71 -20.17
CA GLU A 138 0.31 -1.68 -19.96
C GLU A 138 -0.14 -2.82 -19.04
N THR A 139 0.45 -4.00 -19.18
CA THR A 139 0.21 -5.12 -18.26
C THR A 139 0.60 -4.76 -16.83
N ALA A 140 1.76 -4.12 -16.64
CA ALA A 140 2.20 -3.63 -15.33
C ALA A 140 1.20 -2.63 -14.71
N ARG A 141 0.73 -1.65 -15.50
CA ARG A 141 -0.29 -0.69 -15.05
C ARG A 141 -1.59 -1.41 -14.62
N PHE A 142 -2.01 -2.41 -15.38
CA PHE A 142 -3.22 -3.18 -15.07
C PHE A 142 -3.07 -3.99 -13.77
N VAL A 143 -1.95 -4.72 -13.62
CA VAL A 143 -1.61 -5.47 -12.39
C VAL A 143 -1.61 -4.56 -11.16
N LEU A 144 -1.04 -3.37 -11.25
CA LEU A 144 -1.02 -2.40 -10.16
C LEU A 144 -2.42 -1.89 -9.82
N ARG A 145 -3.24 -1.58 -10.83
CA ARG A 145 -4.61 -1.09 -10.64
C ARG A 145 -5.51 -2.14 -9.98
N ILE A 146 -5.40 -3.40 -10.36
CA ILE A 146 -6.15 -4.47 -9.67
C ILE A 146 -5.73 -4.54 -8.20
N GLY A 147 -4.44 -4.43 -7.91
CA GLY A 147 -3.93 -4.44 -6.53
C GLY A 147 -4.49 -3.32 -5.65
N THR A 148 -4.86 -2.18 -6.24
CA THR A 148 -5.51 -1.09 -5.47
C THR A 148 -6.85 -1.48 -4.87
N GLU A 149 -7.52 -2.50 -5.42
CA GLU A 149 -8.82 -2.95 -4.93
C GLU A 149 -8.70 -3.77 -3.63
N VAL A 150 -7.57 -4.46 -3.44
CA VAL A 150 -7.25 -5.08 -2.16
C VAL A 150 -7.04 -4.01 -1.09
N VAL A 151 -6.33 -2.93 -1.42
CA VAL A 151 -6.08 -1.82 -0.49
C VAL A 151 -7.39 -1.14 -0.09
N GLN A 152 -8.33 -0.99 -1.02
CA GLN A 152 -9.67 -0.46 -0.74
C GLN A 152 -10.46 -1.38 0.18
N THR A 153 -10.44 -2.68 -0.07
CA THR A 153 -11.09 -3.70 0.79
C THR A 153 -10.52 -3.64 2.22
N PHE A 154 -9.19 -3.57 2.34
CA PHE A 154 -8.50 -3.39 3.62
C PHE A 154 -8.95 -2.11 4.33
N ALA A 155 -8.92 -0.96 3.64
CA ALA A 155 -9.29 0.33 4.22
C ALA A 155 -10.76 0.37 4.67
N SER A 156 -11.65 -0.26 3.91
CA SER A 156 -13.08 -0.38 4.26
C SER A 156 -13.28 -1.23 5.51
N GLY A 157 -12.49 -2.30 5.66
CA GLY A 157 -12.45 -3.13 6.86
C GLY A 157 -11.98 -2.40 8.11
N LEU A 158 -11.09 -1.40 7.96
CA LEU A 158 -10.63 -0.57 9.08
C LEU A 158 -11.73 0.35 9.63
N GLY A 159 -12.61 0.88 8.75
CA GLY A 159 -13.69 1.79 9.14
C GLY A 159 -14.87 1.11 9.84
N SER A 160 -15.09 -0.18 9.58
CA SER A 160 -16.18 -0.95 10.19
C SER A 160 -15.91 -1.39 11.64
N GLY A 161 -14.67 -1.22 12.13
CA GLY A 161 -14.26 -1.60 13.49
C GLY A 161 -14.75 -0.68 14.63
N GLU A 162 -15.22 0.55 14.35
CA GLU A 162 -15.53 1.54 15.40
C GLU A 162 -16.90 2.25 15.29
N SER A 163 -17.86 1.71 14.53
CA SER A 163 -19.15 2.39 14.33
C SER A 163 -20.24 1.94 15.32
N GLY A 164 -20.02 2.18 16.62
CA GLY A 164 -21.04 2.09 17.67
C GLY A 164 -21.12 3.40 18.47
N PRO A 165 -22.28 4.08 18.59
CA PRO A 165 -22.36 5.36 19.28
C PRO A 165 -22.31 5.12 20.81
N GLY A 166 -21.11 5.17 21.39
CA GLY A 166 -20.94 5.10 22.86
C GLY A 166 -19.57 4.67 23.41
N GLY A 167 -18.54 4.46 22.58
CA GLY A 167 -17.26 3.91 23.04
C GLY A 167 -16.30 4.95 23.65
N SER A 168 -16.53 5.38 24.89
CA SER A 168 -15.43 5.82 25.76
C SER A 168 -14.73 4.55 26.27
N GLY A 169 -13.80 4.00 25.49
CA GLY A 169 -13.09 2.76 25.80
C GLY A 169 -11.62 3.03 26.13
N SER A 170 -11.32 3.07 27.43
CA SER A 170 -10.00 2.81 27.97
C SER A 170 -9.40 1.54 27.38
N GLY A 171 -8.06 1.49 27.30
CA GLY A 171 -7.29 0.37 26.76
C GLY A 171 -7.62 -1.01 27.32
N GLU A 172 -7.10 -2.02 26.62
CA GLU A 172 -7.14 -3.45 26.90
C GLU A 172 -8.44 -4.18 26.51
N SER A 173 -8.52 -4.64 25.25
CA SER A 173 -9.15 -5.94 24.92
C SER A 173 -8.67 -6.41 23.55
N GLY A 174 -8.21 -7.66 23.47
CA GLY A 174 -7.52 -8.28 22.31
C GLY A 174 -8.40 -8.56 21.08
N HIS A 175 -9.22 -7.60 20.66
CA HIS A 175 -9.82 -7.61 19.33
C HIS A 175 -8.86 -6.90 18.37
N GLY A 176 -8.21 -7.65 17.48
CA GLY A 176 -7.28 -7.06 16.53
C GLY A 176 -7.96 -6.06 15.57
N LEU A 177 -7.14 -5.33 14.82
CA LEU A 177 -7.50 -4.14 14.02
C LEU A 177 -8.69 -4.32 13.06
N LEU A 178 -9.03 -5.56 12.72
CA LEU A 178 -10.06 -5.93 11.75
C LEU A 178 -10.97 -7.00 12.36
N SER A 179 -12.27 -6.91 12.08
CA SER A 179 -13.22 -7.97 12.45
C SER A 179 -12.87 -9.29 11.75
N PRO A 180 -13.26 -10.46 12.31
CA PRO A 180 -13.04 -11.75 11.63
C PRO A 180 -13.59 -11.80 10.20
N GLU A 181 -14.75 -11.17 9.97
CA GLU A 181 -15.36 -11.07 8.64
C GLU A 181 -14.51 -10.19 7.69
N ALA A 182 -14.02 -9.05 8.16
CA ALA A 182 -13.16 -8.17 7.35
C ALA A 182 -11.84 -8.87 7.00
N ARG A 183 -11.23 -9.61 7.94
CA ARG A 183 -10.03 -10.42 7.69
C ARG A 183 -10.26 -11.46 6.60
N GLU A 184 -11.37 -12.18 6.67
CA GLU A 184 -11.73 -13.17 5.65
C GLU A 184 -11.92 -12.53 4.27
N GLN A 185 -12.63 -11.39 4.19
CA GLN A 185 -12.81 -10.66 2.94
C GLN A 185 -11.49 -10.21 2.32
N ILE A 186 -10.55 -9.73 3.14
CA ILE A 186 -9.21 -9.33 2.68
C ILE A 186 -8.42 -10.54 2.19
N ASN A 187 -8.46 -11.66 2.90
CA ASN A 187 -7.80 -12.90 2.48
C ASN A 187 -8.33 -13.37 1.12
N VAL A 188 -9.64 -13.39 0.94
CA VAL A 188 -10.27 -13.73 -0.35
C VAL A 188 -9.85 -12.74 -1.45
N ALA A 189 -9.86 -11.44 -1.18
CA ALA A 189 -9.45 -10.42 -2.15
C ALA A 189 -7.98 -10.59 -2.56
N MET A 190 -7.09 -10.91 -1.62
CA MET A 190 -5.69 -11.19 -1.88
C MET A 190 -5.49 -12.47 -2.71
N GLU A 191 -6.19 -13.57 -2.39
CA GLU A 191 -6.12 -14.83 -3.15
C GLU A 191 -6.59 -14.61 -4.60
N VAL A 192 -7.70 -13.86 -4.77
CA VAL A 192 -8.20 -13.48 -6.10
C VAL A 192 -7.19 -12.60 -6.83
N TYR A 193 -6.55 -11.67 -6.14
CA TYR A 193 -5.52 -10.82 -6.73
C TYR A 193 -4.33 -11.65 -7.22
N GLU A 194 -3.75 -12.50 -6.38
CA GLU A 194 -2.61 -13.36 -6.72
C GLU A 194 -2.89 -14.22 -7.96
N ARG A 195 -3.99 -14.98 -7.95
CA ARG A 195 -4.38 -15.81 -9.09
C ARG A 195 -4.68 -15.00 -10.34
N SER A 196 -5.21 -13.78 -10.19
CA SER A 196 -5.46 -12.90 -11.33
C SER A 196 -4.15 -12.44 -11.95
N VAL A 197 -3.17 -12.04 -11.12
CA VAL A 197 -1.84 -11.66 -11.61
C VAL A 197 -1.17 -12.84 -12.30
N GLU A 198 -1.17 -14.03 -11.70
CA GLU A 198 -0.59 -15.24 -12.32
C GLU A 198 -1.18 -15.50 -13.71
N ARG A 199 -2.51 -15.44 -13.84
CA ARG A 199 -3.20 -15.62 -15.13
C ARG A 199 -2.88 -14.53 -16.14
N ILE A 200 -2.83 -13.28 -15.71
CA ILE A 200 -2.49 -12.13 -16.58
C ILE A 200 -1.07 -12.27 -17.12
N LEU A 201 -0.15 -12.83 -16.32
CA LEU A 201 1.25 -13.00 -16.69
C LEU A 201 1.54 -14.36 -17.37
N GLY A 202 0.55 -15.24 -17.51
CA GLY A 202 0.73 -16.58 -18.07
C GLY A 202 1.55 -17.52 -17.18
N LEU A 203 1.56 -17.28 -15.87
CA LEU A 203 2.27 -18.09 -14.88
C LEU A 203 1.44 -19.29 -14.44
N SER A 204 2.11 -20.31 -13.91
CA SER A 204 1.44 -21.44 -13.25
C SER A 204 0.98 -21.04 -11.85
N ASP A 205 -0.10 -21.65 -11.35
CA ASP A 205 -0.60 -21.42 -10.00
C ASP A 205 0.49 -21.63 -8.94
N GLY A 206 0.65 -20.67 -8.02
CA GLY A 206 1.65 -20.68 -6.95
C GLY A 206 3.06 -20.23 -7.38
N SER A 207 3.20 -19.64 -8.57
CA SER A 207 4.47 -19.03 -9.01
C SER A 207 4.74 -17.71 -8.31
N LEU A 208 3.68 -17.03 -7.85
CA LEU A 208 3.79 -15.78 -7.10
C LEU A 208 3.50 -16.00 -5.62
N THR A 209 4.15 -15.21 -4.77
CA THR A 209 3.87 -15.14 -3.34
C THR A 209 3.58 -13.68 -2.99
N LEU A 210 2.32 -13.27 -3.18
CA LEU A 210 1.86 -11.92 -2.83
C LEU A 210 1.43 -11.83 -1.37
N ILE A 211 0.96 -12.95 -0.82
CA ILE A 211 0.59 -13.11 0.59
C ILE A 211 1.74 -13.80 1.32
N ASP A 212 2.58 -13.02 1.99
CA ASP A 212 3.62 -13.51 2.88
C ASP A 212 3.27 -13.24 4.36
N ASP A 213 4.10 -13.74 5.27
CA ASP A 213 3.94 -13.53 6.71
C ASP A 213 3.90 -12.04 7.09
N SER A 214 4.53 -11.16 6.31
CA SER A 214 4.51 -9.70 6.56
C SER A 214 3.13 -9.10 6.28
N ILE A 215 2.44 -9.57 5.25
CA ILE A 215 1.05 -9.17 4.98
C ILE A 215 0.10 -9.76 6.02
N ILE A 216 0.34 -11.00 6.46
CA ILE A 216 -0.45 -11.60 7.54
C ILE A 216 -0.28 -10.76 8.81
N GLU A 217 0.96 -10.43 9.21
CA GLU A 217 1.24 -9.55 10.37
C GLU A 217 0.57 -8.18 10.21
N LEU A 218 0.58 -7.60 9.01
CA LEU A 218 -0.09 -6.33 8.72
C LEU A 218 -1.61 -6.41 9.04
N ILE A 219 -2.27 -7.48 8.59
CA ILE A 219 -3.72 -7.71 8.71
C ILE A 219 -4.10 -8.13 10.14
N THR A 220 -3.37 -9.09 10.73
CA THR A 220 -3.72 -9.68 12.03
C THR A 220 -3.20 -8.87 13.20
N GLY A 221 -2.06 -8.19 13.02
CA GLY A 221 -1.27 -7.57 14.10
C GLY A 221 -0.46 -8.60 14.91
N GLU A 222 -0.46 -9.87 14.51
CA GLU A 222 0.26 -10.95 15.18
C GLU A 222 1.54 -11.26 14.39
N LYS A 223 2.69 -11.24 15.07
CA LYS A 223 3.93 -11.82 14.52
C LYS A 223 3.83 -13.32 14.57
N HIS A 224 4.02 -13.99 13.43
CA HIS A 224 4.33 -15.42 13.43
C HIS A 224 5.84 -15.57 13.61
N ASP A 225 6.22 -16.12 14.77
CA ASP A 225 7.60 -16.51 15.13
C ASP A 225 8.00 -17.86 14.52
#